data_AF-A0A8K0CTN7-F1
#
_entry.id   AF-A0A8K0CTN7-F1
#
_cell.length_a   1.000
_cell.length_b   1.000
_cell.length_c   1.000
_cell.angle_alpha   90.00
_cell.angle_beta   90.00
_cell.angle_gamma   90.00
#
_symmetry.space_group_name_H-M   'P 1'
#
loop_
_entity.id
_entity.type
_entity.pdbx_description
1 polymer ?
#
loop_
_entity_poly.entity_id
_entity_poly.type
_entity_poly.pdbx_seq_one_letter_code
_entity_poly.pdbx_strand_id
1 'polypeptide(L)'
;MMECDSVHATLEKYFIPPINAPSDYIAQMRNVRPKQPYHIKVVGYTFFKNFESVPFSIHSLRPGKKAGEPVVTDIRALEYRNNGEILFKLRHTGAFQFLP
;
A
#
# COMPACT_ATOMS: atom_id res chain seq x y z
N MET A 1 -1.28 -39.84 -0.87
CA MET A 1 -1.78 -38.52 -0.44
C MET A 1 -0.62 -37.54 -0.61
N MET A 2 -0.74 -36.55 -1.50
CA MET A 2 0.31 -35.57 -1.74
C MET A 2 0.18 -34.51 -0.64
N GLU A 3 1.10 -34.49 0.32
CA GLU A 3 1.13 -33.42 1.32
C GLU A 3 1.51 -32.13 0.59
N CYS A 4 0.58 -31.18 0.53
CA CYS A 4 0.86 -29.84 0.04
C CYS A 4 1.76 -29.15 1.06
N ASP A 5 2.98 -28.79 0.67
CA ASP A 5 3.94 -28.03 1.48
C ASP A 5 3.51 -26.54 1.56
N SER A 6 2.35 -26.32 2.16
CA SER A 6 1.82 -25.01 2.46
C SER A 6 1.94 -24.76 3.95
N VAL A 7 2.49 -23.59 4.31
CA VAL A 7 2.58 -23.18 5.70
C VAL A 7 1.21 -23.14 6.36
N HIS A 8 0.17 -22.74 5.61
CA HIS A 8 -1.21 -22.71 6.10
C HIS A 8 -1.76 -24.12 6.38
N ALA A 9 -1.56 -25.06 5.46
CA ALA A 9 -1.97 -26.46 5.66
C ALA A 9 -1.25 -27.10 6.87
N THR A 10 0.01 -26.75 7.08
CA THR A 10 0.76 -27.21 8.24
C THR A 10 0.21 -26.59 9.52
N LEU A 11 -0.04 -25.28 9.54
CA LEU A 11 -0.63 -24.60 10.70
C LEU A 11 -1.98 -25.19 11.08
N GLU A 12 -2.88 -25.38 10.12
CA GLU A 12 -4.21 -25.96 10.33
C GLU A 12 -4.18 -27.39 10.91
N LYS A 13 -3.11 -28.16 10.63
CA LYS A 13 -2.91 -29.51 11.18
C LYS A 13 -2.49 -29.49 12.65
N TYR A 14 -1.70 -28.51 13.07
CA TYR A 14 -1.09 -28.46 14.41
C TYR A 14 -1.73 -27.44 15.35
N PHE A 15 -2.59 -26.57 14.85
CA PHE A 15 -3.17 -25.47 15.61
C PHE A 15 -4.71 -25.56 15.65
N ILE A 16 -5.28 -25.32 16.84
CA ILE A 16 -6.73 -25.23 17.06
C ILE A 16 -7.03 -23.79 17.56
N PRO A 17 -8.01 -23.08 16.96
CA PRO A 17 -8.32 -21.65 17.19
C PRO A 17 -8.58 -21.23 18.65
N PRO A 18 -8.45 -19.92 18.99
CA PRO A 18 -8.60 -18.77 18.07
C PRO A 18 -7.30 -18.06 17.65
N ILE A 19 -7.26 -17.64 16.39
CA ILE A 19 -6.36 -16.61 15.87
C ILE A 19 -7.17 -15.33 15.79
N ASN A 20 -6.81 -14.35 16.61
CA ASN A 20 -7.56 -13.10 16.72
C ASN A 20 -6.96 -12.00 15.84
N ALA A 21 -5.65 -12.08 15.55
CA ALA A 21 -4.95 -11.14 14.70
C ALA A 21 -3.94 -11.83 13.75
N PRO A 22 -3.65 -11.22 12.58
CA PRO A 22 -2.60 -11.69 11.68
C PRO A 22 -1.22 -11.85 12.35
N SER A 23 -0.93 -11.07 13.38
CA SER A 23 0.30 -11.18 14.17
C SER A 23 0.42 -12.53 14.91
N ASP A 24 -0.71 -13.14 15.28
CA ASP A 24 -0.71 -14.39 16.04
C ASP A 24 -0.16 -15.54 15.18
N TYR A 25 -0.38 -15.49 13.86
CA TYR A 25 0.21 -16.44 12.91
C TYR A 25 1.73 -16.46 12.97
N ILE A 26 2.39 -15.32 13.21
CA ILE A 26 3.86 -15.24 13.30
C ILE A 26 4.38 -16.11 14.45
N ALA A 27 3.72 -16.04 15.60
CA ALA A 27 4.09 -16.83 16.77
C ALA A 27 3.86 -18.32 16.50
N GLN A 28 2.72 -18.68 15.88
CA GLN A 28 2.41 -20.07 15.58
C GLN A 28 3.37 -20.65 14.53
N MET A 29 3.68 -19.92 13.46
CA MET A 29 4.62 -20.36 12.43
C MET A 29 6.01 -20.68 13.00
N ARG A 30 6.46 -19.99 14.05
CA ARG A 30 7.74 -20.28 14.72
C ARG A 30 7.72 -21.62 15.47
N ASN A 31 6.56 -22.03 15.97
CA ASN A 31 6.41 -23.18 16.87
C ASN A 31 6.07 -24.47 16.12
N VAL A 32 5.46 -24.39 14.93
CA VAL A 32 4.88 -25.55 14.24
C VAL A 32 5.90 -26.51 13.60
N ARG A 33 7.12 -26.06 13.26
CA ARG A 33 8.20 -26.94 12.75
C ARG A 33 9.46 -26.87 13.62
N PRO A 34 9.55 -27.62 14.74
CA PRO A 34 10.73 -27.57 15.62
C PRO A 34 12.00 -28.13 14.96
N LYS A 35 11.88 -29.12 14.05
CA LYS A 35 13.03 -29.74 13.37
C LYS A 35 13.56 -28.94 12.18
N GLN A 36 12.69 -28.20 11.50
CA GLN A 36 13.02 -27.37 10.33
C GLN A 36 12.17 -26.10 10.35
N PRO A 37 12.54 -25.12 11.21
CA PRO A 37 11.73 -23.92 11.41
C PRO A 37 11.54 -23.10 10.13
N TYR A 38 10.40 -22.44 10.01
CA TYR A 38 10.16 -21.52 8.90
C TYR A 38 11.01 -20.25 9.04
N HIS A 39 11.55 -19.76 7.91
CA HIS A 39 12.16 -18.44 7.84
C HIS A 39 11.08 -17.37 7.69
N ILE A 40 10.67 -16.80 8.82
CA ILE A 40 9.58 -15.82 8.86
C ILE A 40 10.18 -14.40 8.83
N LYS A 41 9.85 -13.64 7.78
CA LYS A 41 10.15 -12.21 7.68
C LYS A 41 8.88 -11.42 8.00
N VAL A 42 8.88 -10.75 9.15
CA VAL A 42 7.79 -9.87 9.54
C VAL A 42 8.02 -8.51 8.88
N VAL A 43 7.04 -8.09 8.09
CA VAL A 43 7.08 -6.80 7.41
C VAL A 43 6.69 -5.70 8.40
N GLY A 44 7.65 -4.84 8.75
CA GLY A 44 7.43 -3.67 9.61
C GLY A 44 7.27 -2.39 8.81
N TYR A 45 7.12 -1.25 9.51
CA TYR A 45 7.03 0.07 8.87
C TYR A 45 8.29 0.40 8.02
N THR A 46 9.45 -0.14 8.41
CA THR A 46 10.73 0.03 7.71
C THR A 46 10.81 -0.65 6.35
N PHE A 47 9.90 -1.58 6.06
CA PHE A 47 9.83 -2.23 4.74
C PHE A 47 9.31 -1.28 3.67
N PHE A 48 8.43 -0.36 4.05
CA PHE A 48 7.84 0.58 3.12
C PHE A 48 8.84 1.69 2.80
N LYS A 49 8.92 2.04 1.52
CA LYS A 49 9.77 3.16 1.07
C LYS A 49 9.27 4.44 1.73
N ASN A 50 10.14 5.12 2.49
CA ASN A 50 9.81 6.42 3.06
C ASN A 50 9.79 7.48 1.93
N PHE A 51 8.64 8.13 1.76
CA PHE A 51 8.45 9.22 0.78
C PHE A 51 8.50 10.62 1.42
N GLU A 52 8.66 10.74 2.74
CA GLU A 52 8.75 12.02 3.47
C GLU A 52 9.96 12.84 3.04
N SER A 53 11.08 12.19 2.71
CA SER A 53 12.30 12.86 2.26
C SER A 53 12.34 13.12 0.75
N VAL A 54 11.31 12.68 0.01
CA VAL A 54 11.28 12.89 -1.44
C VAL A 54 10.80 14.32 -1.68
N PRO A 55 11.51 15.11 -2.50
CA PRO A 55 11.20 16.52 -2.75
C PRO A 55 9.97 16.67 -3.68
N PHE A 56 8.89 15.94 -3.39
CA PHE A 56 7.61 16.17 -4.04
C PHE A 56 6.96 17.38 -3.36
N SER A 57 6.95 18.51 -4.05
CA SER A 57 6.44 19.78 -3.56
C SER A 57 4.91 19.84 -3.40
N ILE A 58 4.20 18.76 -3.75
CA ILE A 58 2.74 18.75 -3.87
C ILE A 58 2.14 17.95 -2.73
N HIS A 59 1.52 18.68 -1.79
CA HIS A 59 0.80 18.11 -0.64
C HIS A 59 -0.67 17.84 -0.92
N SER A 60 -1.20 18.29 -2.06
CA SER A 60 -2.62 18.21 -2.39
C SER A 60 -2.81 18.06 -3.89
N LEU A 61 -3.71 17.17 -4.29
CA LEU A 61 -4.20 17.08 -5.67
C LEU A 61 -5.38 18.01 -5.94
N ARG A 62 -5.80 18.82 -4.97
CA ARG A 62 -6.97 19.68 -5.11
C ARG A 62 -6.63 20.90 -5.98
N PRO A 63 -7.33 21.13 -7.10
CA PRO A 63 -7.04 22.27 -7.97
C PRO A 63 -7.37 23.62 -7.32
N GLY A 64 -8.49 23.69 -6.60
CA GLY A 64 -8.93 24.87 -5.86
C GLY A 64 -8.49 24.88 -4.40
N LYS A 65 -8.33 26.06 -3.82
CA LYS A 65 -8.04 26.28 -2.39
C LYS A 65 -9.28 26.74 -1.62
N LYS A 66 -10.26 27.39 -2.27
CA LYS A 66 -11.45 27.98 -1.63
C LYS A 66 -12.72 27.14 -1.84
N ALA A 67 -13.74 27.41 -1.02
CA ALA A 67 -15.06 26.85 -1.23
C ALA A 67 -15.66 27.36 -2.55
N GLY A 68 -16.27 26.47 -3.33
CA GLY A 68 -16.78 26.76 -4.68
C GLY A 68 -15.75 26.64 -5.81
N GLU A 69 -14.46 26.46 -5.49
CA GLU A 69 -13.44 26.13 -6.49
C GLU A 69 -13.36 24.62 -6.75
N PRO A 70 -12.85 24.18 -7.92
CA PRO A 70 -12.79 22.78 -8.30
C PRO A 70 -12.07 21.92 -7.27
N VAL A 71 -12.65 20.75 -7.00
CA VAL A 71 -12.13 19.76 -6.05
C VAL A 71 -11.53 18.57 -6.78
N VAL A 72 -10.92 17.64 -6.03
CA VAL A 72 -10.25 16.45 -6.59
C VAL A 72 -11.18 15.64 -7.50
N THR A 73 -12.48 15.56 -7.16
CA THR A 73 -13.47 14.80 -7.95
C THR A 73 -13.83 15.45 -9.27
N ASP A 74 -13.52 16.74 -9.47
CA ASP A 74 -13.75 17.44 -10.74
C ASP A 74 -12.61 17.21 -11.74
N ILE A 75 -11.50 16.62 -11.29
CA ILE A 75 -10.34 16.33 -12.14
C ILE A 75 -10.71 15.25 -13.14
N ARG A 76 -10.50 15.55 -14.42
CA ARG A 76 -10.72 14.59 -15.50
C ARG A 76 -9.46 13.82 -15.87
N ALA A 77 -8.31 14.48 -15.85
CA ALA A 77 -7.02 13.83 -16.09
C ALA A 77 -5.89 14.59 -15.39
N LEU A 78 -4.84 13.85 -15.07
CA LEU A 78 -3.56 14.34 -14.56
C LEU A 78 -2.45 14.00 -15.55
N GLU A 79 -1.51 14.92 -15.74
CA GLU A 79 -0.29 14.74 -16.52
C GLU A 79 0.90 14.90 -15.57
N TYR A 80 1.75 13.88 -15.50
CA TYR A 80 2.99 13.90 -14.72
C TYR A 80 4.15 14.13 -15.68
N ARG A 81 4.95 15.16 -15.43
CA ARG A 81 6.12 15.49 -16.25
C ARG A 81 7.42 15.07 -15.57
N ASN A 82 8.46 14.83 -16.38
CA ASN A 82 9.78 14.39 -15.91
C ASN A 82 10.51 15.45 -15.06
N ASN A 83 10.06 16.70 -15.10
CA ASN A 83 10.57 17.79 -14.26
C ASN A 83 9.89 17.87 -12.88
N GLY A 84 8.96 16.96 -12.57
CA GLY A 84 8.22 16.91 -11.31
C GLY A 84 6.95 17.76 -11.29
N GLU A 85 6.62 18.45 -12.39
CA GLU A 85 5.35 19.18 -12.49
C GLU A 85 4.19 18.21 -12.65
N ILE A 86 3.09 18.50 -11.95
CA ILE A 86 1.81 17.84 -12.14
C ILE A 86 0.87 18.86 -12.76
N LEU A 87 0.22 18.48 -13.85
CA LEU A 87 -0.82 19.27 -14.48
C LEU A 87 -2.15 18.54 -14.39
N PHE A 88 -3.24 19.29 -14.41
CA PHE A 88 -4.60 18.77 -14.39
C PHE A 88 -5.47 19.39 -15.48
N LYS A 89 -6.53 18.68 -15.87
CA LYS A 89 -7.64 19.26 -16.66
C LYS A 89 -8.98 18.80 -16.10
N LEU A 90 -9.97 19.68 -16.14
CA LEU A 90 -11.34 19.40 -15.66
C LEU A 90 -12.27 18.86 -16.75
N ARG A 91 -11.88 19.03 -18.01
CA ARG A 91 -12.65 18.57 -19.18
C ARG A 91 -11.73 17.82 -20.13
N HIS A 92 -12.27 16.86 -20.85
CA HIS A 92 -11.50 16.09 -21.85
C HIS A 92 -10.85 16.96 -22.92
N THR A 93 -11.60 17.93 -23.43
CA THR A 93 -11.18 18.91 -24.44
C THR A 93 -10.41 20.11 -23.87
N GLY A 94 -10.29 20.19 -22.54
CA GLY A 94 -9.60 21.29 -21.87
C GLY A 94 -8.08 21.15 -21.96
N ALA A 95 -7.39 22.29 -21.95
CA ALA A 95 -5.94 22.33 -21.80
C ALA A 95 -5.52 21.92 -20.38
N PHE A 96 -4.33 21.34 -20.27
CA PHE A 96 -3.70 21.06 -18.99
C PHE A 96 -3.22 22.34 -18.32
N GLN A 97 -3.42 22.44 -17.01
CA GLN A 97 -3.04 23.56 -16.17
C GLN A 97 -2.18 23.07 -15.02
N PHE A 98 -1.25 23.89 -14.55
CA PHE A 98 -0.38 23.53 -13.44
C PHE A 98 -1.19 23.31 -12.16
N LEU A 99 -0.90 22.22 -11.45
CA LEU A 99 -1.52 21.90 -10.17
C LEU A 99 -0.80 22.66 -9.03
N PRO A 100 -1.49 23.56 -8.31
CA PRO A 100 -0.88 24.57 -7.42
C PRO A 100 -0.67 24.13 -5.96
#